data_AF-A0A9E3BRC3-F1
#
_entry.id   AF-A0A9E3BRC3-F1
#
_cell.length_a   1.000
_cell.length_b   1.000
_cell.length_c   1.000
_cell.angle_alpha   90.00
_cell.angle_beta   90.00
_cell.angle_gamma   90.00
#
_symmetry.space_group_name_H-M   'P 1'
#
loop_
_entity.id
_entity.type
_entity.pdbx_description
1 polymer ?
#
loop_
_entity_poly.entity_id
_entity_poly.type
_entity_poly.pdbx_seq_one_letter_code
_entity_poly.pdbx_strand_id
1 'polypeptide(L)'
;MNRIRNIEGMLPQPKGPFSDAEALELLMAYRKDPSNVPCPRCGPEQIEVLAFIEPEIDPNGFASVTYPEGEYAAALYCHSCCRAVGILAGATHEAED
;
A
#
# COMPACT_ATOMS: atom_id res chain seq x y z
N MET A 1 13.06 -4.05 6.42
CA MET A 1 12.37 -5.36 6.34
C MET A 1 10.90 -5.09 6.61
N ASN A 2 10.04 -5.18 5.59
CA ASN A 2 8.60 -5.06 5.79
C ASN A 2 8.13 -6.23 6.65
N ARG A 3 7.65 -5.92 7.86
CA ARG A 3 7.05 -6.90 8.75
C ARG A 3 5.64 -7.17 8.22
N ILE A 4 5.51 -8.17 7.37
CA ILE A 4 4.21 -8.76 7.05
C ILE A 4 3.81 -9.53 8.31
N ARG A 5 2.94 -8.97 9.16
CA ARG A 5 2.36 -9.77 10.24
C ARG A 5 1.31 -10.68 9.61
N ASN A 6 1.43 -11.99 9.80
CA ASN A 6 0.39 -12.95 9.43
C ASN A 6 -0.94 -12.47 10.05
N ILE A 7 -1.88 -12.02 9.22
CA ILE A 7 -3.16 -11.46 9.68
C ILE A 7 -4.12 -12.64 9.92
N GLU A 8 -3.85 -13.42 10.97
CA GLU A 8 -4.87 -14.28 11.60
C GLU A 8 -5.65 -13.40 12.61
N GLY A 9 -6.50 -12.51 12.08
CA GLY A 9 -7.28 -11.58 12.89
C GLY A 9 -8.06 -10.57 12.04
N MET A 10 -9.09 -9.93 12.61
CA MET A 10 -9.85 -8.88 11.92
C MET A 10 -8.90 -7.83 11.32
N LEU A 11 -9.05 -7.55 10.02
CA LEU A 11 -8.34 -6.46 9.36
C LEU A 11 -8.59 -5.14 10.13
N PRO A 12 -7.56 -4.32 10.34
CA PRO A 12 -7.75 -3.06 11.02
C PRO A 12 -8.71 -2.18 10.23
N GLN A 13 -9.72 -1.62 10.90
CA GLN A 13 -10.63 -0.66 10.26
C GLN A 13 -9.96 0.72 10.20
N PRO A 14 -9.73 1.27 8.99
CA PRO A 14 -9.14 2.59 8.88
C PRO A 14 -10.13 3.67 9.33
N LYS A 15 -9.64 4.66 10.07
CA LYS A 15 -10.36 5.89 10.43
C LYS A 15 -10.66 6.77 9.21
N GLY A 16 -10.03 6.50 8.07
CA GLY A 16 -10.24 7.20 6.81
C GLY A 16 -9.00 7.13 5.89
N PRO A 17 -9.10 7.71 4.68
CA PRO A 17 -8.00 7.75 3.72
C PRO A 17 -6.97 8.82 4.09
N PHE A 18 -5.75 8.71 3.59
CA PHE A 18 -4.82 9.85 3.54
C PHE A 18 -5.36 10.93 2.58
N SER A 19 -4.97 12.20 2.75
CA SER A 19 -5.28 13.24 1.75
C SER A 19 -4.49 13.00 0.45
N ASP A 20 -4.87 13.65 -0.64
CA ASP A 20 -4.19 13.48 -1.94
C ASP A 20 -2.69 13.82 -1.86
N ALA A 21 -2.33 14.88 -1.14
CA ALA A 21 -0.92 15.25 -0.92
C ALA A 21 -0.17 14.19 -0.12
N GLU A 22 -0.78 13.66 0.95
CA GLU A 22 -0.21 12.60 1.77
C GLU A 22 -0.07 11.29 0.99
N ALA A 23 -1.04 10.97 0.13
CA ALA A 23 -1.00 9.80 -0.74
C ALA A 23 0.14 9.89 -1.76
N LEU A 24 0.37 11.07 -2.34
CA LEU A 24 1.49 11.32 -3.25
C LEU A 24 2.84 11.17 -2.53
N GLU A 25 2.98 11.72 -1.33
CA GLU A 25 4.19 11.53 -0.51
C GLU A 25 4.46 10.06 -0.21
N LEU A 26 3.41 9.30 0.16
CA LEU A 26 3.50 7.87 0.40
C LEU A 26 3.90 7.10 -0.86
N LEU A 27 3.36 7.47 -2.04
CA LEU A 27 3.73 6.87 -3.32
C LEU A 27 5.21 7.09 -3.61
N MET A 28 5.69 8.32 -3.48
CA MET A 28 7.08 8.66 -3.75
C MET A 28 8.03 7.97 -2.76
N ALA A 29 7.65 7.90 -1.49
CA ALA A 29 8.40 7.21 -0.46
C ALA A 29 8.44 5.69 -0.70
N TYR A 30 7.30 5.07 -1.03
CA TYR A 30 7.22 3.66 -1.38
C TYR A 30 8.09 3.33 -2.58
N ARG A 31 8.07 4.15 -3.64
CA ARG A 31 8.94 3.97 -4.81
C ARG A 31 10.44 4.09 -4.49
N LYS A 32 10.78 4.91 -3.49
CA LYS A 32 12.17 5.11 -3.07
C LYS A 32 12.70 3.96 -2.23
N ASP A 33 11.94 3.53 -1.22
CA ASP A 33 12.27 2.39 -0.37
C ASP A 33 10.98 1.76 0.18
N PRO A 34 10.46 0.70 -0.47
CA PRO A 34 9.27 0.01 -0.02
C PRO A 34 9.42 -0.57 1.39
N SER A 35 10.66 -0.79 1.86
CA SER A 35 10.96 -1.50 3.11
C SER A 35 10.88 -0.61 4.36
N ASN A 36 10.75 0.71 4.16
CA ASN A 36 10.69 1.71 5.22
C ASN A 36 9.96 2.99 4.77
N VAL A 37 8.64 2.89 4.56
CA VAL A 37 7.81 4.03 4.17
C VAL A 37 7.42 4.86 5.41
N PRO A 38 7.82 6.14 5.54
CA PRO A 38 7.37 6.98 6.64
C PRO A 38 5.92 7.43 6.45
N CYS A 39 5.15 7.43 7.52
CA CYS A 39 3.83 8.07 7.54
C CYS A 39 4.00 9.59 7.50
N PRO A 40 3.34 10.34 6.59
CA PRO A 40 3.46 11.79 6.50
C PRO A 40 2.95 12.54 7.74
N ARG A 41 2.12 11.87 8.57
CA ARG A 41 1.60 12.43 9.83
C ARG A 41 2.37 11.98 11.08
N CYS A 42 2.93 10.77 11.06
CA CYS A 42 3.41 10.09 12.26
C CYS A 42 4.92 9.78 12.23
N GLY A 43 5.57 9.97 11.07
CA GLY A 43 6.98 9.66 10.89
C GLY A 43 7.26 8.19 10.55
N PRO A 44 8.53 7.77 10.68
CA PRO A 44 9.00 6.44 10.25
C PRO A 44 8.47 5.31 11.14
N GLU A 45 8.60 4.07 10.65
CA GLU A 45 8.27 2.83 11.37
C GLU A 45 6.79 2.62 11.73
N GLN A 46 5.89 3.49 11.25
CA GLN A 46 4.46 3.41 11.53
C GLN A 46 3.65 2.66 10.46
N ILE A 47 4.20 2.54 9.25
CA ILE A 47 3.51 1.97 8.09
C ILE A 47 3.81 0.48 7.96
N GLU A 48 2.76 -0.31 7.75
CA GLU A 48 2.80 -1.71 7.37
C GLU A 48 2.20 -1.89 5.97
N VAL A 49 2.78 -2.79 5.17
CA VAL A 49 2.14 -3.31 3.95
C VAL A 49 1.27 -4.50 4.35
N LEU A 50 -0.05 -4.34 4.29
CA LEU A 50 -1.01 -5.38 4.69
C LEU A 50 -1.17 -6.47 3.63
N ALA A 51 -1.14 -6.09 2.36
CA ALA A 51 -1.29 -7.00 1.23
C ALA A 51 -0.73 -6.35 -0.04
N PHE A 52 -0.34 -7.20 -0.98
CA PHE A 52 -0.23 -6.83 -2.39
C PHE A 52 -1.48 -7.32 -3.10
N ILE A 53 -2.00 -6.52 -4.01
CA ILE A 53 -3.30 -6.73 -4.63
C ILE A 53 -3.12 -6.63 -6.14
N GLU A 54 -3.78 -7.51 -6.88
CA GLU A 54 -3.87 -7.39 -8.34
C GLU A 54 -4.56 -6.05 -8.69
N PRO A 55 -4.11 -5.38 -9.77
CA PRO A 55 -4.75 -4.14 -10.21
C PRO A 55 -6.15 -4.38 -10.80
N GLU A 56 -6.47 -5.62 -11.15
CA GLU A 56 -7.76 -6.03 -11.68
C GLU A 56 -8.78 -6.25 -10.56
N ILE A 57 -9.98 -5.73 -10.77
CA ILE A 57 -11.12 -5.90 -9.87
C ILE A 57 -12.09 -6.88 -10.52
N ASP A 58 -12.50 -7.91 -9.79
CA ASP A 58 -13.47 -8.88 -10.24
C ASP A 58 -14.87 -8.25 -10.41
N PRO A 59 -15.82 -8.95 -11.08
CA PRO A 59 -17.18 -8.44 -11.27
C PRO A 59 -17.96 -8.17 -9.98
N ASN A 60 -17.48 -8.69 -8.83
CA ASN A 60 -18.09 -8.48 -7.52
C ASN A 60 -17.44 -7.30 -6.76
N GLY A 61 -16.48 -6.61 -7.36
CA GLY A 61 -15.80 -5.46 -6.76
C GLY A 61 -14.62 -5.83 -5.85
N PHE A 62 -14.14 -7.07 -5.89
CA PHE A 62 -13.01 -7.54 -5.08
C PHE A 62 -11.76 -7.69 -5.94
N ALA A 63 -10.60 -7.36 -5.37
CA ALA A 63 -9.31 -7.57 -6.00
C ALA A 63 -8.55 -8.66 -5.23
N SER A 64 -7.88 -9.54 -5.95
CA SER A 64 -7.17 -10.70 -5.39
C SER A 64 -5.87 -10.29 -4.72
N VAL A 65 -5.48 -11.00 -3.65
CA VAL A 65 -4.13 -10.87 -3.07
C VAL A 65 -3.11 -11.55 -3.97
N THR A 66 -1.97 -10.90 -4.17
CA THR A 66 -0.87 -11.39 -5.02
C THR A 66 0.50 -11.25 -4.33
N TYR A 67 1.56 -11.63 -5.03
CA TYR A 67 2.95 -11.35 -4.67
C TYR A 67 3.41 -10.02 -5.29
N PRO A 68 4.44 -9.34 -4.74
CA PRO A 68 4.95 -8.07 -5.27
C PRO A 68 5.81 -8.27 -6.52
N GLU A 69 5.28 -8.97 -7.51
CA GLU A 69 5.91 -9.30 -8.79
C GLU A 69 5.03 -8.74 -9.93
N GLY A 70 5.63 -8.10 -10.93
CA GLY A 70 4.88 -7.48 -12.04
C GLY A 70 4.02 -6.29 -11.58
N GLU A 71 2.83 -6.16 -12.15
CA GLU A 71 1.87 -5.12 -11.78
C GLU A 71 1.13 -5.46 -10.49
N TYR A 72 1.23 -4.58 -9.50
CA TYR A 72 0.50 -4.74 -8.24
C TYR A 72 0.20 -3.40 -7.58
N ALA A 73 -0.82 -3.40 -6.72
CA ALA A 73 -1.07 -2.37 -5.74
C ALA A 73 -0.62 -2.83 -4.33
N ALA A 74 0.08 -1.98 -3.59
CA ALA A 74 0.38 -2.20 -2.18
C ALA A 74 -0.65 -1.53 -1.29
N ALA A 75 -1.29 -2.28 -0.39
CA ALA A 75 -2.16 -1.74 0.64
C ALA A 75 -1.35 -1.35 1.88
N LEU A 76 -1.18 -0.05 2.11
CA LEU A 76 -0.42 0.50 3.23
C LEU A 76 -1.35 0.92 4.36
N TYR A 77 -0.95 0.66 5.60
CA TYR A 77 -1.68 1.02 6.80
C TYR A 77 -0.76 1.64 7.84
N CYS A 78 -1.15 2.79 8.40
CA CYS A 78 -0.46 3.39 9.53
C CYS A 78 -1.10 2.98 10.85
N HIS A 79 -0.32 2.35 11.73
CA HIS A 79 -0.79 1.90 13.04
C HIS A 79 -1.07 3.05 14.01
N SER A 80 -0.40 4.20 13.86
CA SER A 80 -0.57 5.35 14.75
C SER A 80 -1.81 6.19 14.41
N CYS A 81 -1.98 6.59 13.16
CA CYS A 81 -3.14 7.40 12.75
C CYS A 81 -4.34 6.56 12.26
N CYS A 82 -4.17 5.24 12.16
CA CYS A 82 -5.17 4.29 11.69
C CYS A 82 -5.71 4.64 10.29
N ARG A 83 -4.87 5.13 9.38
CA ARG A 83 -5.26 5.45 7.99
C ARG A 83 -4.65 4.44 7.04
N ALA A 84 -5.35 4.22 5.92
CA ALA A 84 -4.92 3.31 4.87
C ALA A 84 -4.91 3.98 3.50
N VAL A 85 -4.08 3.46 2.58
CA VAL A 85 -4.06 3.84 1.16
C VAL A 85 -3.61 2.64 0.32
N GLY A 86 -4.17 2.51 -0.90
CA GLY A 86 -3.66 1.62 -1.93
C GLY A 86 -2.73 2.37 -2.88
N ILE A 87 -1.54 1.83 -3.15
CA ILE A 87 -0.54 2.45 -4.02
C ILE A 87 -0.23 1.52 -5.18
N LEU A 88 -0.51 1.95 -6.41
CA LEU A 88 -0.10 1.26 -7.63
C LEU A 88 1.42 1.40 -7.78
N ALA A 89 2.14 0.30 -7.53
CA ALA A 89 3.61 0.30 -7.50
C ALA A 89 4.23 -0.30 -8.76
N GLY A 90 3.49 -1.18 -9.46
CA GLY A 90 3.98 -1.92 -10.61
C GLY A 90 3.63 -1.35 -11.99
N ALA A 91 3.00 -0.16 -12.07
CA ALA A 91 2.71 0.46 -13.37
C ALA A 91 4.02 0.94 -14.04
N THR A 92 4.60 0.08 -14.87
CA THR A 92 5.64 0.48 -15.83
C THR A 92 4.96 0.84 -17.13
N HIS A 93 5.19 2.05 -17.64
CA HIS A 93 4.89 2.34 -19.04
C HIS A 93 5.77 1.39 -19.86
N GLU A 94 5.19 0.46 -20.61
CA GLU A 94 5.89 -0.12 -21.74
C GLU A 94 6.27 1.06 -22.64
N ALA A 95 7.56 1.34 -22.76
CA ALA A 95 8.03 2.16 -23.85
C ALA A 95 7.82 1.31 -25.10
N GLU A 96 6.80 1.62 -25.91
CA GLU A 96 6.69 1.09 -27.26
C GLU A 96 7.99 1.47 -28.00
N ASP A 97 8.81 0.47 -28.33
CA ASP A 97 9.96 0.57 -29.26
C ASP A 97 9.48 0.78 -30.71
#